data_AF-A0ABD4ZFZ1-F1
#
_entry.id   AF-A0ABD4ZFZ1-F1
#
_cell.length_a   1.000
_cell.length_b   1.000
_cell.length_c   1.000
_cell.angle_alpha   90.00
_cell.angle_beta   90.00
_cell.angle_gamma   90.00
#
_symmetry.space_group_name_H-M   'P 1'
#
loop_
_entity.id
_entity.type
_entity.pdbx_description
1 polymer ?
#
loop_
_entity_poly.entity_id
_entity_poly.type
_entity_poly.pdbx_seq_one_letter_code
_entity_poly.pdbx_strand_id
1 'polypeptide(L)' 'MFKPELLSPAGTLKNMRYAFAYGADAVYAGQPRYSLRVRNNEFNHENL' A
#
# COMPACT_ATOMS: atom_id res chain seq x y z
N MET A 1 -19.70 7.82 -15.77
CA MET A 1 -19.99 7.67 -14.33
C MET A 1 -18.67 7.34 -13.64
N PHE A 2 -18.26 8.12 -12.64
CA PHE A 2 -17.05 7.81 -11.87
C PHE A 2 -17.39 6.67 -10.89
N LYS A 3 -16.76 5.50 -11.09
CA LYS A 3 -16.88 4.38 -10.15
C LYS A 3 -15.88 4.62 -9.01
N PRO A 4 -16.29 4.60 -7.73
CA PRO A 4 -15.37 4.67 -6.62
C PRO A 4 -14.41 3.46 -6.63
N GLU A 5 -13.13 3.70 -6.38
CA GLU A 5 -12.10 2.67 -6.25
C GLU A 5 -11.72 2.51 -4.77
N LEU A 6 -11.61 1.26 -4.32
CA LEU A 6 -11.20 0.93 -2.97
C LEU A 6 -9.67 1.00 -2.84
N LEU A 7 -9.19 2.09 -2.24
CA LEU A 7 -7.78 2.28 -1.91
C LEU A 7 -7.46 1.73 -0.51
N SER A 8 -6.56 0.75 -0.43
CA SER A 8 -6.10 0.17 0.83
C SER A 8 -4.66 0.56 1.17
N PRO A 9 -4.30 0.74 2.46
CA PRO A 9 -2.91 1.01 2.83
C PRO A 9 -2.05 -0.25 2.73
N ALA A 10 -0.89 -0.17 2.06
CA ALA A 10 0.12 -1.21 2.09
C ALA A 10 1.43 -0.65 2.65
N GLY A 11 1.89 -1.21 3.79
CA GLY A 11 3.22 -0.93 4.33
C GLY A 11 4.27 -1.96 3.91
N THR A 12 3.86 -3.14 3.47
CA THR A 12 4.76 -4.22 3.05
C THR A 12 4.19 -4.92 1.82
N LEU A 13 5.05 -5.65 1.09
CA LEU A 13 4.64 -6.49 -0.03
C LEU A 13 3.59 -7.54 0.39
N LYS A 14 3.71 -8.08 1.61
CA LYS A 14 2.74 -9.03 2.17
C LYS A 14 1.37 -8.37 2.36
N ASN A 15 1.34 -7.17 2.93
CA ASN A 15 0.09 -6.44 3.16
C ASN A 15 -0.57 -6.00 1.85
N MET A 16 0.23 -5.65 0.83
CA MET A 16 -0.27 -5.38 -0.52
C MET A 16 -0.96 -6.62 -1.11
N ARG A 17 -0.33 -7.80 -1.02
CA ARG A 17 -0.92 -9.05 -1.51
C ARG A 17 -2.25 -9.36 -0.82
N TYR A 18 -2.34 -9.11 0.49
CA TYR A 18 -3.61 -9.25 1.21
C TYR A 18 -4.64 -8.24 0.74
N ALA A 19 -4.28 -6.96 0.60
CA ALA A 19 -5.21 -5.93 0.15
C ALA A 19 -5.88 -6.32 -1.18
N PHE A 20 -5.11 -6.80 -2.15
CA PHE A 20 -5.66 -7.30 -3.42
C PHE A 20 -6.50 -8.57 -3.24
N ALA A 21 -6.06 -9.52 -2.42
CA ALA A 21 -6.84 -10.73 -2.13
C ALA A 21 -8.20 -10.44 -1.47
N TYR A 22 -8.30 -9.35 -0.70
CA TYR A 22 -9.53 -8.89 -0.06
C TYR A 22 -10.33 -7.86 -0.88
N GLY A 23 -9.94 -7.63 -2.14
CA GLY A 23 -10.72 -6.84 -3.09
C GLY A 23 -10.42 -5.34 -3.12
N ALA A 24 -9.23 -4.92 -2.67
CA ALA A 24 -8.76 -3.56 -2.94
C ALA A 24 -8.52 -3.37 -4.45
N ASP A 25 -8.96 -2.25 -5.00
CA ASP A 25 -8.69 -1.86 -6.39
C ASP A 25 -7.28 -1.27 -6.52
N ALA A 26 -6.81 -0.56 -5.48
CA ALA A 26 -5.48 0.04 -5.44
C ALA A 26 -4.88 -0.02 -4.03
N VAL A 27 -3.56 0.11 -3.94
CA VAL A 27 -2.87 0.27 -2.66
C VAL A 27 -2.03 1.54 -2.60
N TYR A 28 -2.01 2.18 -1.44
CA TYR A 28 -1.05 3.24 -1.16
C TYR A 28 0.24 2.62 -0.62
N ALA A 29 1.30 2.68 -1.43
CA ALA A 29 2.67 2.25 -1.09
C ALA A 29 3.58 3.49 -1.02
N GLY A 30 3.60 4.15 0.13
CA GLY A 30 4.38 5.37 0.34
C GLY A 30 5.77 5.11 0.93
N GLN A 31 6.75 5.98 0.64
CA GLN A 31 8.09 5.87 1.24
C GLN A 31 8.07 6.08 2.77
N PRO A 32 8.94 5.36 3.52
CA PRO A 32 9.06 5.45 4.97
C PRO A 32 9.30 6.88 5.43
N ARG A 33 10.07 7.67 4.67
CA ARG A 33 10.48 9.04 5.01
C ARG A 33 9.32 9.98 5.39
N TYR A 34 8.11 9.72 4.89
CA TYR A 34 6.91 10.51 5.18
C TYR A 34 5.80 9.71 5.90
N SER A 35 6.10 8.49 6.37
CA SER A 35 5.13 7.61 7.02
C SER A 35 5.33 7.59 8.54
N LEU A 36 4.26 7.87 9.30
CA LEU A 36 4.24 7.67 10.78
C LEU A 36 4.47 6.21 11.20
N ARG A 37 4.45 5.26 10.25
CA ARG A 37 4.72 3.82 10.46
C ARG A 37 6.02 3.37 9.77
N VAL A 38 7.07 4.21 9.81
CA VAL A 38 8.44 3.91 9.28
C VAL A 38 8.90 2.48 9.57
N ARG A 39 8.69 2.00 10.78
CA ARG A 39 9.25 0.71 11.25
C ARG A 39 8.63 -0.51 10.58
N ASN A 40 7.44 -0.38 10.01
CA ASN A 40 6.70 -1.47 9.37
C ASN A 40 6.48 -1.18 7.88
N ASN A 41 7.39 -0.41 7.29
CA ASN A 41 7.39 -0.04 5.88
C ASN A 41 8.57 -0.69 5.17
N GLU A 42 8.28 -1.63 4.28
CA GLU A 42 9.27 -2.31 3.45
C GLU A 42 9.44 -1.65 2.07
N PHE A 43 8.57 -0.70 1.71
CA PHE A 43 8.66 0.01 0.45
C PHE A 43 9.81 1.03 0.49
N ASN A 44 10.65 1.03 -0.52
CA ASN A 44 11.79 1.89 -0.75
C ASN A 44 11.90 2.16 -2.25
N HIS A 45 12.88 2.95 -2.69
CA HIS A 45 12.96 3.32 -4.10
C HIS A 45 13.29 2.15 -5.05
N GLU A 46 13.79 1.04 -4.52
CA GLU A 46 14.20 -0.15 -5.28
C GLU A 46 13.05 -1.16 -5.45
N ASN A 47 12.02 -1.10 -4.60
CA ASN A 47 10.92 -2.07 -4.56
C ASN A 47 9.52 -1.41 -4.54
N LEU A 48 9.42 -0.17 -5.05
CA LEU A 48 8.18 0.57 -5.26
C LEU A 48 7.50 0.16 -6.57
#